data_AF-Q64BB3-F1
#
_entry.id   AF-Q64BB3-F1
#
_cell.length_a   1.000
_cell.length_b   1.000
_cell.length_c   1.000
_cell.angle_alpha   90.00
_cell.angle_beta   90.00
_cell.angle_gamma   90.00
#
_symmetry.space_group_name_H-M   'P 1'
#
loop_
_entity.id
_entity.type
_entity.pdbx_description
1 polymer ?
#
loop_
_entity_poly.entity_id
_entity_poly.type
_entity_poly.pdbx_seq_one_letter_code
_entity_poly.pdbx_strand_id
1 'polypeptide(L)'
;MIKNATSLTNTTIFVGTLEIMKNFASEHWEAITAIIVAIATCVGVAWMIFSSRSQRKHEREMEKLRQDYDEKIRQQPKQIATDRLKSRLERFVSCWEEDKESILERDEERGKKLRGKLFWIGNELKEEVKEDGKLVSLTISEGVNDIGDKIITFSHQIARRVIVVNEDVERTKRINQKKIEEGDKLIERVKEFIEKLQQEGEEEKGGKEDE
;
A
#
# COMPACT_ATOMS: atom_id res chain seq x y z
N MET A 1 36.77 -16.16 -86.49
CA MET A 1 37.68 -17.01 -85.67
C MET A 1 38.16 -16.34 -84.36
N ILE A 2 37.46 -15.33 -83.78
CA ILE A 2 37.94 -14.63 -82.55
C ILE A 2 37.21 -15.07 -81.26
N LYS A 3 36.03 -15.70 -81.35
CA LYS A 3 35.22 -16.09 -80.16
C LYS A 3 35.78 -17.25 -79.32
N ASN A 4 36.69 -18.07 -79.86
CA ASN A 4 37.24 -19.22 -79.14
C ASN A 4 38.47 -18.90 -78.29
N ALA A 5 39.22 -17.84 -78.61
CA ALA A 5 40.44 -17.51 -77.88
C ALA A 5 40.14 -16.87 -76.51
N THR A 6 39.16 -15.97 -76.43
CA THR A 6 38.71 -15.33 -75.18
C THR A 6 38.00 -16.29 -74.22
N SER A 7 37.29 -17.28 -74.76
CA SER A 7 36.66 -18.36 -73.99
C SER A 7 37.70 -19.24 -73.29
N LEU A 8 38.74 -19.66 -74.02
CA LEU A 8 39.81 -20.46 -73.43
C LEU A 8 40.60 -19.69 -72.37
N THR A 9 41.00 -18.45 -72.63
CA THR A 9 41.77 -17.66 -71.63
C THR A 9 40.98 -17.40 -70.34
N ASN A 10 39.69 -17.10 -70.43
CA ASN A 10 38.87 -16.90 -69.22
C ASN A 10 38.68 -18.20 -68.43
N THR A 11 38.55 -19.33 -69.12
CA THR A 11 38.41 -20.65 -68.48
C THR A 11 39.73 -21.06 -67.81
N THR A 12 40.88 -20.81 -68.44
CA THR A 12 42.20 -21.13 -67.87
C THR A 12 42.55 -20.22 -66.69
N ILE A 13 42.21 -18.93 -66.74
CA ILE A 13 42.41 -18.01 -65.60
C ILE A 13 41.50 -18.42 -64.43
N PHE A 14 40.23 -18.76 -64.69
CA PHE A 14 39.29 -19.20 -63.66
C PHE A 14 39.73 -20.53 -63.00
N VAL A 15 40.13 -21.52 -63.79
CA VAL A 15 40.65 -22.80 -63.28
C VAL A 15 41.94 -22.58 -62.48
N GLY A 16 42.87 -21.75 -62.97
CA GLY A 16 44.10 -21.41 -62.24
C GLY A 16 43.84 -20.71 -60.91
N THR A 17 42.88 -19.78 -60.83
CA THR A 17 42.50 -19.15 -59.55
C THR A 17 41.80 -20.13 -58.60
N LEU A 18 41.05 -21.10 -59.11
CA LEU A 18 40.39 -22.13 -58.30
C LEU A 18 41.39 -23.17 -57.76
N GLU A 19 42.41 -23.50 -58.54
CA GLU A 19 43.51 -24.39 -58.14
C GLU A 19 44.44 -23.73 -57.12
N ILE A 20 44.75 -22.44 -57.29
CA ILE A 20 45.51 -21.66 -56.30
C ILE A 20 44.70 -21.57 -54.99
N MET A 21 43.39 -21.32 -55.05
CA MET A 21 42.53 -21.32 -53.86
C MET A 21 42.44 -22.70 -53.20
N LYS A 22 42.38 -23.80 -53.98
CA LYS A 22 42.38 -25.16 -53.43
C LYS A 22 43.71 -25.53 -52.77
N ASN A 23 44.84 -25.17 -53.39
CA ASN A 23 46.16 -25.43 -52.83
C ASN A 23 46.42 -24.58 -51.59
N PHE A 24 46.02 -23.30 -51.59
CA PHE A 24 46.10 -22.43 -50.42
C PHE A 24 45.19 -22.92 -49.28
N ALA A 25 43.99 -23.39 -49.60
CA ALA A 25 43.08 -23.99 -48.63
C ALA A 25 43.63 -25.32 -48.09
N SER A 26 44.36 -26.11 -48.89
CA SER A 26 45.03 -27.35 -48.49
C SER A 26 46.24 -27.10 -47.58
N GLU A 27 47.09 -26.14 -47.93
CA GLU A 27 48.31 -25.80 -47.18
C GLU A 27 48.02 -25.04 -45.87
N HIS A 28 46.89 -24.31 -45.81
CA HIS A 28 46.51 -23.54 -44.63
C HIS A 28 45.20 -24.01 -43.97
N TRP A 29 44.71 -25.21 -44.29
CA TRP A 29 43.46 -25.76 -43.74
C TRP A 29 43.47 -25.78 -42.21
N GLU A 30 44.60 -26.17 -41.61
CA GLU A 30 44.79 -26.19 -40.15
C GLU A 30 44.73 -24.79 -39.54
N ALA A 31 45.28 -23.78 -40.22
CA ALA A 31 45.24 -22.39 -39.75
C ALA A 31 43.83 -21.80 -39.86
N ILE A 32 43.11 -22.08 -40.95
CA ILE A 32 41.73 -21.62 -41.16
C ILE A 32 40.80 -22.27 -40.12
N THR A 33 40.92 -23.58 -39.89
CA THR A 33 40.12 -24.28 -38.89
C THR A 33 40.43 -23.80 -37.47
N ALA A 34 41.69 -23.54 -37.14
CA ALA A 34 42.08 -22.95 -35.86
C ALA A 34 41.46 -21.55 -35.64
N ILE A 35 41.42 -20.70 -36.66
CA ILE A 35 40.78 -19.38 -36.58
C ILE A 35 39.27 -19.50 -36.37
N ILE A 36 38.60 -20.40 -37.09
CA ILE A 36 37.16 -20.64 -36.93
C ILE A 36 36.83 -21.14 -35.52
N VAL A 37 37.62 -22.08 -35.00
CA VAL A 37 37.47 -22.58 -33.62
C VAL A 37 37.71 -21.45 -32.61
N ALA A 38 38.75 -20.63 -32.80
CA ALA A 38 39.02 -19.48 -31.94
C ALA A 38 37.85 -18.48 -31.92
N ILE A 39 37.30 -18.12 -33.09
CA ILE A 39 36.14 -17.22 -33.17
C ILE A 39 34.91 -17.85 -32.49
N ALA A 40 34.63 -19.13 -32.75
CA ALA A 40 33.49 -19.83 -32.14
C ALA A 40 33.60 -19.88 -30.62
N THR A 41 34.79 -20.14 -30.08
CA THR A 41 35.03 -20.12 -28.62
C THR A 41 34.87 -18.71 -28.04
N CYS A 42 35.41 -17.68 -28.68
CA CYS A 42 35.24 -16.29 -28.25
C CYS A 42 33.77 -15.86 -28.23
N VAL A 43 33.00 -16.19 -29.28
CA VAL A 43 31.55 -15.90 -29.36
C VAL A 43 30.79 -16.68 -28.28
N GLY A 44 31.12 -17.95 -28.06
CA GLY A 44 30.49 -18.78 -27.02
C GLY A 44 30.72 -18.24 -25.61
N VAL A 45 31.95 -17.81 -25.30
CA VAL A 45 32.29 -17.20 -24.01
C VAL A 45 31.59 -15.85 -23.83
N ALA A 46 31.57 -15.01 -24.86
CA ALA A 46 30.86 -13.73 -24.83
C ALA A 46 29.35 -13.92 -24.60
N TRP A 47 28.73 -14.88 -25.29
CA TRP A 47 27.33 -15.25 -25.10
C TRP A 47 27.05 -15.74 -23.69
N MET A 48 27.90 -16.62 -23.15
CA MET A 48 27.77 -17.14 -21.79
C MET A 48 27.85 -16.03 -20.73
N ILE A 49 28.77 -15.06 -20.90
CA ILE A 49 28.87 -13.90 -20.01
C ILE A 49 27.63 -13.01 -20.13
N PHE A 50 27.16 -12.76 -21.35
CA PHE A 50 25.97 -11.94 -21.60
C PHE A 50 24.71 -12.57 -21.01
N SER A 51 24.46 -13.86 -21.28
CA SER A 51 23.31 -14.59 -20.74
C SER A 51 23.35 -14.67 -19.21
N SER A 52 24.52 -14.92 -18.61
CA SER A 52 24.70 -14.93 -17.15
C SER A 52 24.45 -13.56 -16.51
N ARG A 53 24.75 -12.46 -17.22
CA ARG A 53 24.43 -11.10 -16.75
C ARG A 53 22.94 -10.80 -16.87
N SER A 54 22.32 -11.24 -17.97
CA SER A 54 20.87 -11.08 -18.19
C SER A 54 20.06 -11.88 -17.18
N GLN A 55 20.43 -13.14 -16.90
CA GLN A 55 19.80 -13.96 -15.86
C GLN A 55 19.92 -13.32 -14.47
N ARG A 56 21.12 -12.86 -14.08
CA ARG A 56 21.32 -12.16 -12.81
C ARG A 56 20.57 -10.83 -12.70
N LYS A 57 20.21 -10.19 -13.81
CA LYS A 57 19.37 -9.00 -13.82
C LYS A 57 17.90 -9.38 -13.58
N HIS A 58 17.40 -10.38 -14.30
CA HIS A 58 16.04 -10.89 -14.10
C HIS A 58 15.84 -11.51 -12.71
N GLU A 59 16.80 -12.24 -12.16
CA GLU A 59 16.72 -12.76 -10.79
C GLU A 59 16.58 -11.63 -9.76
N ARG A 60 17.35 -10.54 -9.93
CA ARG A 60 17.23 -9.35 -9.07
C ARG A 60 15.90 -8.63 -9.23
N GLU A 61 15.40 -8.50 -10.45
CA GLU A 61 14.07 -7.91 -10.72
C GLU A 61 12.95 -8.77 -10.11
N MET A 62 13.02 -10.09 -10.25
CA MET A 62 12.04 -11.03 -9.67
C MET A 62 12.10 -11.04 -8.15
N GLU A 63 13.30 -10.98 -7.55
CA GLU A 63 13.47 -10.87 -6.10
C GLU A 63 12.90 -9.54 -5.58
N LYS A 64 13.14 -8.43 -6.28
CA LYS A 64 12.57 -7.13 -5.92
C LYS A 64 11.04 -7.14 -6.02
N LEU A 65 10.48 -7.70 -7.10
CA LEU A 65 9.03 -7.86 -7.28
C LEU A 65 8.41 -8.74 -6.19
N ARG A 66 9.11 -9.81 -5.79
CA ARG A 66 8.66 -10.70 -4.72
C ARG A 66 8.67 -10.01 -3.37
N GLN A 67 9.71 -9.25 -3.05
CA GLN A 67 9.79 -8.45 -1.84
C GLN A 67 8.68 -7.39 -1.80
N ASP A 68 8.44 -6.69 -2.91
CA ASP A 68 7.35 -5.72 -3.00
C ASP A 68 5.96 -6.37 -2.86
N TYR A 69 5.78 -7.59 -3.37
CA TYR A 69 4.53 -8.34 -3.23
C TYR A 69 4.31 -8.82 -1.79
N ASP A 70 5.34 -9.38 -1.15
CA ASP A 70 5.30 -9.84 0.23
C ASP A 70 5.04 -8.66 1.19
N GLU A 71 5.62 -7.48 0.92
CA GLU A 71 5.38 -6.27 1.69
C GLU A 71 3.93 -5.77 1.53
N LYS A 72 3.40 -5.74 0.30
CA LYS A 72 2.00 -5.37 0.05
C LYS A 72 1.00 -6.30 0.75
N ILE A 73 1.29 -7.60 0.80
CA ILE A 73 0.46 -8.58 1.52
C ILE A 73 0.48 -8.30 3.02
N ARG A 74 1.63 -7.92 3.59
CA ARG A 74 1.73 -7.60 5.02
C ARG A 74 1.01 -6.30 5.39
N GLN A 75 1.01 -5.30 4.50
CA GLN A 75 0.39 -4.01 4.76
C GLN A 75 -1.14 -4.01 4.60
N GLN A 76 -1.71 -4.86 3.74
CA GLN A 76 -3.16 -4.91 3.51
C GLN A 76 -4.01 -5.12 4.79
N PRO A 77 -3.72 -6.12 5.66
CA PRO A 77 -4.48 -6.33 6.89
C PRO A 77 -4.44 -5.12 7.82
N LYS A 78 -3.29 -4.44 7.92
CA LYS A 78 -3.13 -3.23 8.74
C LYS A 78 -3.94 -2.06 8.20
N GLN A 79 -3.96 -1.88 6.87
CA GLN A 79 -4.76 -0.83 6.23
C GLN A 79 -6.27 -1.07 6.44
N ILE A 80 -6.72 -2.32 6.26
CA ILE A 80 -8.12 -2.70 6.49
C ILE A 80 -8.54 -2.44 7.95
N ALA A 81 -7.71 -2.82 8.91
CA ALA A 81 -7.95 -2.55 10.33
C ALA A 81 -8.05 -1.05 10.62
N THR A 82 -7.12 -0.26 10.08
CA THR A 82 -7.10 1.20 10.25
C THR A 82 -8.36 1.86 9.67
N ASP A 83 -8.78 1.43 8.48
CA ASP A 83 -9.98 1.94 7.81
C ASP A 83 -11.27 1.59 8.59
N ARG A 84 -11.34 0.40 9.19
CA ARG A 84 -12.47 0.02 10.06
C ARG A 84 -12.56 0.92 11.30
N LEU A 85 -11.44 1.12 12.00
CA LEU A 85 -11.37 1.99 13.17
C LEU A 85 -11.78 3.43 12.81
N LYS A 86 -11.25 3.95 11.69
CA LYS A 86 -11.61 5.27 11.16
C LYS A 86 -13.12 5.37 10.90
N SER A 87 -13.70 4.40 10.19
CA SER A 87 -15.13 4.41 9.87
C SER A 87 -16.03 4.43 11.11
N ARG A 88 -15.64 3.71 12.18
CA ARG A 88 -16.37 3.74 13.46
C ARG A 88 -16.26 5.09 14.17
N LEU A 89 -15.08 5.71 14.14
CA LEU A 89 -14.87 7.04 14.70
C LEU A 89 -15.66 8.11 13.92
N GLU A 90 -15.71 8.03 12.59
CA GLU A 90 -16.54 8.91 11.75
C GLU A 90 -18.04 8.73 12.05
N ARG A 91 -18.47 7.49 12.31
CA ARG A 91 -19.85 7.21 12.73
C ARG A 91 -20.19 7.89 14.07
N PHE A 92 -19.26 7.96 15.01
CA PHE A 92 -19.43 8.75 16.23
C PHE A 92 -19.60 10.24 15.91
N VAL A 93 -18.75 10.80 15.04
CA VAL A 93 -18.82 12.21 14.64
C VAL A 93 -20.18 12.56 14.04
N SER A 94 -20.61 11.81 13.03
CA SER A 94 -21.91 12.01 12.36
C SER A 94 -23.07 11.89 13.36
N CYS A 95 -23.05 10.84 14.20
CA CYS A 95 -24.12 10.60 15.17
C CYS A 95 -24.27 11.75 16.18
N TRP A 96 -23.16 12.36 16.61
CA TRP A 96 -23.21 13.48 17.53
C TRP A 96 -23.69 14.76 16.83
N GLU A 97 -23.11 15.09 15.68
CA GLU A 97 -23.46 16.31 14.95
C GLU A 97 -24.94 16.35 14.53
N GLU A 98 -25.52 15.20 14.15
CA GLU A 98 -26.94 15.09 13.76
C GLU A 98 -27.92 15.25 14.93
N ASP A 99 -27.59 14.71 16.10
CA ASP A 99 -28.58 14.48 17.16
C ASP A 99 -28.26 15.27 18.46
N LYS A 100 -27.15 16.04 18.55
CA LYS A 100 -26.79 16.77 19.78
C LYS A 100 -27.83 17.78 20.25
N GLU A 101 -28.57 18.40 19.33
CA GLU A 101 -29.62 19.38 19.64
C GLU A 101 -30.80 18.75 20.41
N SER A 102 -31.02 17.44 20.27
CA SER A 102 -32.06 16.72 21.03
C SER A 102 -31.87 16.82 22.55
N ILE A 103 -30.64 17.09 23.02
CA ILE A 103 -30.31 17.29 24.42
C ILE A 103 -30.88 18.63 24.94
N LEU A 104 -30.98 19.65 24.10
CA LEU A 104 -31.57 20.95 24.44
C LEU A 104 -33.09 20.95 24.32
N GLU A 105 -33.63 20.27 23.30
CA GLU A 105 -35.07 20.21 22.99
C GLU A 105 -35.90 19.44 24.02
N ARG A 106 -35.25 18.77 24.98
CA ARG A 106 -35.88 17.86 25.96
C ARG A 106 -36.70 16.73 25.32
N ASP A 107 -36.40 16.39 24.06
CA ASP A 107 -36.97 15.22 23.40
C ASP A 107 -36.39 13.95 24.06
N GLU A 108 -37.18 13.34 24.94
CA GLU A 108 -36.77 12.13 25.66
C GLU A 108 -36.45 10.96 24.74
N GLU A 109 -37.19 10.84 23.64
CA GLU A 109 -37.08 9.70 22.74
C GLU A 109 -35.82 9.80 21.90
N ARG A 110 -35.59 10.97 21.30
CA ARG A 110 -34.35 11.26 20.56
C ARG A 110 -33.13 11.21 21.50
N GLY A 111 -33.23 11.75 22.71
CA GLY A 111 -32.14 11.69 23.69
C GLY A 111 -31.80 10.26 24.12
N LYS A 112 -32.80 9.39 24.33
CA LYS A 112 -32.59 7.95 24.60
C LYS A 112 -31.96 7.25 23.41
N LYS A 113 -32.38 7.58 22.19
CA LYS A 113 -31.83 7.01 20.95
C LYS A 113 -30.37 7.41 20.76
N LEU A 114 -30.03 8.69 20.91
CA LEU A 114 -28.66 9.19 20.85
C LEU A 114 -27.78 8.46 21.87
N ARG A 115 -28.22 8.39 23.13
CA ARG A 115 -27.53 7.63 24.18
C ARG A 115 -27.25 6.19 23.74
N GLY A 116 -28.28 5.49 23.24
CA GLY A 116 -28.14 4.10 22.80
C GLY A 116 -27.11 3.95 21.68
N LYS A 117 -27.19 4.81 20.65
CA LYS A 117 -26.23 4.84 19.55
C LYS A 117 -24.80 5.06 20.06
N LEU A 118 -24.58 6.08 20.89
CA LEU A 118 -23.24 6.40 21.43
C LEU A 118 -22.67 5.24 22.27
N PHE A 119 -23.50 4.64 23.13
CA PHE A 119 -23.10 3.49 23.93
C PHE A 119 -22.66 2.31 23.03
N TRP A 120 -23.40 2.02 21.97
CA TRP A 120 -23.04 0.96 21.02
C TRP A 120 -21.76 1.28 20.26
N ILE A 121 -21.62 2.50 19.73
CA ILE A 121 -20.41 2.91 19.00
C ILE A 121 -19.16 2.78 19.88
N GLY A 122 -19.24 3.22 21.13
CA GLY A 122 -18.11 3.09 22.06
C GLY A 122 -17.73 1.64 22.36
N ASN A 123 -18.70 0.72 22.43
CA ASN A 123 -18.41 -0.72 22.59
C ASN A 123 -17.87 -1.34 21.30
N GLU A 124 -18.45 -1.02 20.14
CA GLU A 124 -17.96 -1.48 18.82
C GLU A 124 -16.49 -1.10 18.64
N LEU A 125 -16.09 0.13 18.99
CA LEU A 125 -14.68 0.55 18.94
C LEU A 125 -13.76 -0.34 19.79
N LYS A 126 -14.20 -0.71 20.99
CA LYS A 126 -13.43 -1.58 21.87
C LYS A 126 -13.36 -3.02 21.38
N GLU A 127 -14.39 -3.49 20.70
CA GLU A 127 -14.40 -4.82 20.06
C GLU A 127 -13.45 -4.85 18.86
N GLU A 128 -13.52 -3.85 17.98
CA GLU A 128 -12.61 -3.74 16.82
C GLU A 128 -11.15 -3.66 17.29
N VAL A 129 -10.84 -2.93 18.36
CA VAL A 129 -9.46 -2.92 18.94
C VAL A 129 -9.06 -4.28 19.51
N LYS A 130 -9.98 -5.09 20.04
CA LYS A 130 -9.64 -6.46 20.50
C LYS A 130 -9.36 -7.41 19.33
N GLU A 131 -10.11 -7.27 18.24
CA GLU A 131 -9.97 -8.09 17.04
C GLU A 131 -8.72 -7.69 16.25
N ASP A 132 -8.52 -6.39 16.04
CA ASP A 132 -7.50 -5.83 15.16
C ASP A 132 -6.28 -5.25 15.91
N GLY A 133 -6.25 -5.29 17.25
CA GLY A 133 -5.19 -4.67 18.06
C GLY A 133 -3.78 -5.21 17.82
N LYS A 134 -3.65 -6.37 17.15
CA LYS A 134 -2.36 -6.91 16.70
C LYS A 134 -1.91 -6.38 15.34
N LEU A 135 -2.82 -5.78 14.58
CA LEU A 135 -2.60 -5.27 13.23
C LEU A 135 -2.28 -3.77 13.24
N VAL A 136 -2.73 -3.04 14.26
CA VAL A 136 -2.46 -1.60 14.45
C VAL A 136 -1.37 -1.37 15.50
N SER A 137 -0.77 -0.17 15.48
CA SER A 137 0.23 0.22 16.49
C SER A 137 -0.40 0.25 17.89
N LEU A 138 0.42 0.00 18.92
CA LEU A 138 -0.04 0.04 20.31
C LEU A 138 -0.66 1.41 20.66
N THR A 139 -0.04 2.49 20.17
CA THR A 139 -0.53 3.87 20.33
C THR A 139 -1.94 4.05 19.76
N ILE A 140 -2.21 3.53 18.56
CA ILE A 140 -3.55 3.58 17.97
C ILE A 140 -4.54 2.78 18.81
N SER A 141 -4.20 1.53 19.15
CA SER A 141 -5.06 0.65 19.94
C SER A 141 -5.44 1.28 21.29
N GLU A 142 -4.46 1.82 22.02
CA GLU A 142 -4.68 2.49 23.30
C GLU A 142 -5.51 3.78 23.14
N GLY A 143 -5.22 4.57 22.11
CA GLY A 143 -5.95 5.80 21.81
C GLY A 143 -7.43 5.56 21.47
N VAL A 144 -7.72 4.56 20.62
CA VAL A 144 -9.10 4.19 20.29
C VAL A 144 -9.85 3.62 21.50
N ASN A 145 -9.18 2.81 22.33
CA ASN A 145 -9.78 2.31 23.56
C ASN A 145 -10.13 3.45 24.54
N ASP A 146 -9.24 4.42 24.74
CA ASP A 146 -9.51 5.63 25.56
C ASP A 146 -10.72 6.41 25.01
N ILE A 147 -10.79 6.60 23.69
CA ILE A 147 -11.91 7.26 23.04
C ILE A 147 -13.20 6.47 23.27
N GLY A 148 -13.17 5.15 23.04
CA GLY A 148 -14.32 4.26 23.27
C GLY A 148 -14.86 4.35 24.69
N ASP A 149 -13.97 4.32 25.70
CA ASP A 149 -14.34 4.46 27.11
C ASP A 149 -14.93 5.84 27.43
N LYS A 150 -14.40 6.90 26.82
CA LYS A 150 -14.94 8.26 26.96
C LYS A 150 -16.31 8.41 26.30
N ILE A 151 -16.53 7.81 25.13
CA ILE A 151 -17.84 7.78 24.46
C ILE A 151 -18.87 7.04 25.32
N ILE A 152 -18.51 5.87 25.85
CA ILE A 152 -19.40 5.08 26.74
C ILE A 152 -19.73 5.91 27.98
N THR A 153 -18.73 6.49 28.63
CA THR A 153 -18.92 7.31 29.84
C THR A 153 -19.82 8.50 29.56
N PHE A 154 -19.58 9.19 28.44
CA PHE A 154 -20.38 10.33 28.01
C PHE A 154 -21.84 9.94 27.70
N SER A 155 -22.05 8.79 27.05
CA SER A 155 -23.41 8.26 26.79
C SER A 155 -24.21 8.08 28.09
N HIS A 156 -23.55 7.63 29.17
CA HIS A 156 -24.17 7.50 30.49
C HIS A 156 -24.46 8.85 31.16
N GLN A 157 -23.68 9.90 30.86
CA GLN A 157 -23.93 11.24 31.39
C GLN A 157 -25.16 11.90 30.74
N ILE A 158 -25.44 11.60 29.47
CA ILE A 158 -26.68 12.01 28.80
C ILE A 158 -27.90 11.43 29.56
N ALA A 159 -27.81 10.19 30.04
CA ALA A 159 -28.87 9.49 30.76
C ALA A 159 -29.34 10.18 32.06
N ARG A 160 -28.44 10.90 32.74
CA ARG A 160 -28.79 11.57 33.99
C ARG A 160 -29.54 12.85 33.67
N ARG A 161 -30.88 12.73 33.61
CA ARG A 161 -31.74 13.86 33.97
C ARG A 161 -31.26 14.33 35.33
N VAL A 162 -30.83 15.58 35.39
CA VAL A 162 -30.87 16.27 36.68
C VAL A 162 -32.34 16.50 36.91
N ILE A 163 -33.00 15.55 37.57
CA ILE A 163 -34.32 15.75 38.16
C ILE A 163 -34.08 16.75 39.28
N VAL A 164 -33.99 18.04 38.93
CA VAL A 164 -33.99 19.10 39.93
C VAL A 164 -35.42 19.13 40.45
N VAL A 165 -35.59 18.76 41.72
CA VAL A 165 -36.89 18.69 42.42
C VAL A 165 -37.59 20.07 42.47
N ASN A 166 -36.91 21.14 42.07
CA ASN A 166 -37.49 22.44 41.76
C ASN A 166 -37.21 22.77 40.29
N GLU A 167 -38.23 23.25 39.57
CA GLU A 167 -38.24 23.61 38.15
C GLU A 167 -37.31 24.78 37.81
N ASP A 168 -36.01 24.66 38.06
CA ASP A 168 -35.01 25.62 37.58
C ASP A 168 -34.66 25.26 36.11
N VAL A 169 -35.49 25.77 35.21
CA VAL A 169 -35.34 25.61 33.76
C VAL A 169 -33.98 26.12 33.29
N GLU A 170 -33.49 27.22 33.86
CA GLU A 170 -32.20 27.83 33.53
C GLU A 170 -31.02 26.98 33.98
N ARG A 171 -31.10 26.38 35.17
CA ARG A 171 -30.08 25.40 35.62
C ARG A 171 -30.05 24.17 34.71
N THR A 172 -31.21 23.66 34.32
CA THR A 172 -31.29 22.49 33.41
C THR A 172 -30.69 22.81 32.04
N LYS A 173 -31.01 23.99 31.49
CA LYS A 173 -30.46 24.48 30.22
C LYS A 173 -28.94 24.62 30.29
N ARG A 174 -28.40 25.21 31.36
CA ARG A 174 -26.94 25.32 31.58
C ARG A 174 -26.26 23.95 31.66
N ILE A 175 -26.87 22.98 32.33
CA ILE A 175 -26.31 21.62 32.44
C ILE A 175 -26.31 20.92 31.08
N ASN A 176 -27.39 21.03 30.31
CA ASN A 176 -27.48 20.44 28.98
C ASN A 176 -26.51 21.11 27.99
N GLN A 177 -26.36 22.43 28.06
CA GLN A 177 -25.36 23.17 27.29
C GLN A 177 -23.94 22.68 27.59
N LYS A 178 -23.60 22.50 28.87
CA LYS A 178 -22.29 21.97 29.28
C LYS A 178 -22.05 20.56 28.73
N LYS A 179 -23.07 19.70 28.69
CA LYS A 179 -22.95 18.37 28.08
C LYS A 179 -22.66 18.46 26.57
N ILE A 180 -23.27 19.43 25.88
CA ILE A 180 -22.98 19.66 24.46
C ILE A 180 -21.53 20.11 24.27
N GLU A 181 -21.05 21.05 25.08
CA GLU A 181 -19.65 21.49 25.04
C GLU A 181 -18.67 20.34 25.33
N GLU A 182 -18.99 19.45 26.26
CA GLU A 182 -18.19 18.26 26.55
C GLU A 182 -18.18 17.28 25.37
N GLY A 183 -19.33 17.06 24.73
CA GLY A 183 -19.43 16.23 23.53
C GLY A 183 -18.69 16.83 22.33
N ASP A 184 -18.82 18.14 22.10
CA ASP A 184 -18.10 18.85 21.03
C ASP A 184 -16.58 18.76 21.24
N LYS A 185 -16.08 18.89 22.48
CA LYS A 185 -14.65 18.66 22.79
C LYS A 185 -14.20 17.22 22.52
N LEU A 186 -15.07 16.24 22.79
CA LEU A 186 -14.77 14.85 22.51
C LEU A 186 -14.70 14.59 20.99
N ILE A 187 -15.56 15.26 20.22
CA ILE A 187 -15.58 15.19 18.75
C ILE A 187 -14.31 15.76 18.15
N GLU A 188 -13.86 16.93 18.60
CA GLU A 188 -12.61 17.52 18.11
C GLU A 188 -11.43 16.58 18.37
N ARG A 189 -11.36 15.98 19.57
CA ARG A 189 -10.35 14.95 19.86
C ARG A 189 -10.44 13.73 18.94
N VAL A 190 -11.66 13.33 18.56
CA VAL A 190 -11.85 12.22 17.62
C VAL A 190 -11.43 12.59 16.20
N LYS A 191 -11.75 13.81 15.74
CA LYS A 191 -11.31 14.33 14.43
C LYS A 191 -9.79 14.40 14.33
N GLU A 192 -9.13 14.98 15.34
CA GLU A 192 -7.66 14.98 15.45
C GLU A 192 -7.08 13.56 15.43
N PHE A 193 -7.76 12.60 16.06
CA PHE A 193 -7.33 11.20 16.07
C PHE A 193 -7.49 10.54 14.69
N ILE A 194 -8.59 10.81 13.98
CA ILE A 194 -8.81 10.35 12.61
C ILE A 194 -7.72 10.87 11.67
N GLU A 195 -7.33 12.15 11.79
CA GLU A 195 -6.24 12.72 10.98
C GLU A 195 -4.91 12.00 11.23
N LYS A 196 -4.59 11.68 12.50
CA LYS A 196 -3.39 10.89 12.84
C LYS A 196 -3.44 9.47 12.26
N LEU A 197 -4.61 8.83 12.24
CA LEU A 197 -4.78 7.52 11.59
C LEU A 197 -4.52 7.60 10.08
N GLN A 198 -4.88 8.70 9.43
CA GLN A 198 -4.59 8.91 8.01
C GLN A 198 -3.10 9.11 7.76
N GLN A 199 -2.41 9.89 8.61
CA GLN A 199 -0.97 10.12 8.49
C GLN A 199 -0.16 8.83 8.65
N GLU A 200 -0.47 7.98 9.65
CA GLU A 200 0.19 6.67 9.78
C GLU A 200 -0.10 5.74 8.58
N GLY A 201 -1.24 5.88 7.92
CA GLY A 201 -1.58 5.15 6.69
C GLY A 201 -0.91 5.68 5.42
N GLU A 202 -0.40 6.92 5.42
CA GLU A 202 0.23 7.62 4.29
C GLU A 202 1.76 7.66 4.38
N GLU A 203 2.35 7.82 5.58
CA GLU A 203 3.81 7.79 5.78
C GLU A 203 4.43 6.44 5.36
N GLU A 204 3.69 5.33 5.46
CA GLU A 204 4.13 4.03 4.95
C GLU A 204 4.05 3.89 3.42
N LYS A 205 3.30 4.76 2.73
CA LYS A 205 3.23 4.82 1.26
C LYS A 205 4.28 5.77 0.66
N GLY A 206 4.65 6.84 1.38
CA GLY A 206 5.57 7.88 0.91
C GLY A 206 7.07 7.56 1.02
N GLY A 207 7.47 6.58 1.83
CA GLY A 207 8.88 6.21 2.02
C GLY A 207 9.59 5.52 0.85
N LYS A 208 9.03 5.55 -0.38
CA LYS A 208 9.57 4.82 -1.55
C LYS A 208 9.78 5.67 -2.82
N GLU A 209 9.53 6.98 -2.81
CA GLU A 209 9.72 7.81 -4.02
C GLU A 209 11.07 8.54 -4.14
N ASP A 210 11.89 8.57 -3.07
CA ASP A 210 13.21 9.24 -3.11
C ASP A 210 14.36 8.27 -2.79
N GLU A 211 14.75 7.42 -3.74
CA GLU A 211 16.12 6.87 -3.86
C GLU A 211 16.44 6.29 -5.26
#